data_AF-A0A2S9KH52-F1
#
_entry.id   AF-A0A2S9KH52-F1
#
_cell.length_a   1.000
_cell.length_b   1.000
_cell.length_c   1.000
_cell.angle_alpha   90.00
_cell.angle_beta   90.00
_cell.angle_gamma   90.00
#
_symmetry.space_group_name_H-M   'P 1'
#
loop_
_entity.id
_entity.type
_entity.pdbx_description
1 polymer ?
#
loop_
_entity_poly.entity_id
_entity_poly.type
_entity_poly.pdbx_seq_one_letter_code
_entity_poly.pdbx_strand_id
1 'polypeptide(L)'
;MSQTLRFLQFDCSEDSGGLASFEAMASVGAAQWPALQAEVAAVLDWAHHGFAGVRGPLEDDGDWDYDLHASLETVAALELDYDPAARRLACQATSDGLPRYTLTLTLGGTPGFALALRERFDLGDD
;
A
#
# COMPACT_ATOMS: atom_id res chain seq x y z
N MET A 1 7.51 8.61 -19.65
CA MET A 1 8.41 7.61 -19.03
C MET A 1 7.69 7.13 -17.78
N SER A 2 7.05 5.97 -17.84
CA SER A 2 6.33 5.40 -16.70
C SER A 2 7.32 4.79 -15.71
N GLN A 3 7.04 4.87 -14.41
CA GLN A 3 7.90 4.37 -13.34
C GLN A 3 7.27 3.13 -12.72
N THR A 4 7.93 1.98 -12.86
CA THR A 4 7.49 0.73 -12.23
C THR A 4 7.81 0.74 -10.75
N LEU A 5 6.79 0.49 -9.92
CA LEU A 5 6.91 0.31 -8.48
C LEU A 5 7.15 -1.18 -8.18
N ARG A 6 8.07 -1.49 -7.26
CA ARG A 6 8.44 -2.86 -6.91
C ARG A 6 7.69 -3.37 -5.70
N PHE A 7 7.32 -2.51 -4.76
CA PHE A 7 6.65 -2.89 -3.52
C PHE A 7 5.19 -2.44 -3.49
N LEU A 8 4.89 -1.23 -3.98
CA LEU A 8 3.53 -0.73 -4.04
C LEU A 8 2.79 -1.34 -5.23
N GLN A 9 1.79 -2.17 -4.94
CA GLN A 9 0.86 -2.69 -5.92
C GLN A 9 -0.50 -2.12 -5.59
N PHE A 10 -1.03 -1.27 -6.47
CA PHE A 10 -2.30 -0.62 -6.26
C PHE A 10 -3.45 -1.47 -6.78
N ASP A 11 -4.42 -1.72 -5.91
CA ASP A 11 -5.77 -2.11 -6.29
C ASP A 11 -6.57 -0.82 -6.56
N CYS A 12 -7.32 -0.79 -7.65
CA CYS A 12 -8.12 0.37 -8.02
C CYS A 12 -9.61 0.03 -7.94
N SER A 13 -10.38 0.89 -7.29
CA SER A 13 -11.84 0.83 -7.29
C SER A 13 -12.42 2.19 -7.64
N GLU A 14 -13.49 2.17 -8.44
CA GLU A 14 -14.23 3.38 -8.78
C GLU A 14 -15.54 3.40 -7.99
N ASP A 15 -15.83 4.53 -7.34
CA ASP A 15 -17.10 4.73 -6.68
C ASP A 15 -18.19 5.19 -7.66
N SER A 16 -19.45 5.02 -7.28
CA SER A 16 -20.63 5.45 -8.04
C SER A 16 -20.64 6.96 -8.37
N GLY A 17 -19.89 7.78 -7.63
CA GLY A 17 -19.66 9.20 -7.91
C GLY A 17 -18.62 9.50 -8.99
N GLY A 18 -17.96 8.49 -9.57
CA GLY A 18 -16.90 8.66 -10.56
C GLY A 18 -15.53 9.04 -9.96
N LEU A 19 -15.38 8.97 -8.64
CA LEU A 19 -14.09 9.11 -7.97
C LEU A 19 -13.37 7.76 -7.94
N ALA A 20 -12.07 7.76 -8.15
CA ALA A 20 -11.25 6.56 -8.04
C ALA A 20 -10.53 6.52 -6.70
N SER A 21 -10.48 5.33 -6.10
CA SER A 21 -9.67 5.01 -4.93
C SER A 21 -8.62 3.97 -5.30
N PHE A 22 -7.36 4.29 -5.02
CA PHE A 22 -6.23 3.39 -5.21
C PHE A 22 -5.68 3.02 -3.85
N GLU A 23 -5.60 1.73 -3.55
CA GLU A 23 -5.03 1.24 -2.30
C GLU A 23 -3.84 0.32 -2.61
N ALA A 24 -2.69 0.61 -2.01
CA ALA A 24 -1.53 -0.27 -2.03
C ALA A 24 -1.13 -0.65 -0.62
N MET A 25 -1.08 -1.95 -0.34
CA MET A 25 -0.55 -2.48 0.90
C MET A 25 0.74 -3.27 0.62
N ALA A 26 1.84 -2.84 1.23
CA ALA A 26 3.12 -3.50 1.13
C ALA A 26 3.62 -3.87 2.53
N SER A 27 3.98 -5.14 2.70
CA SER A 27 4.64 -5.60 3.91
C SER A 27 6.06 -6.03 3.56
N VAL A 28 7.06 -5.46 4.24
CA VAL A 28 8.51 -5.61 3.97
C VAL A 28 9.33 -5.92 5.22
N GLY A 29 10.54 -6.47 5.05
CA GLY A 29 11.50 -6.61 6.16
C GLY A 29 12.30 -5.32 6.36
N ALA A 30 13.04 -5.22 7.47
CA ALA A 30 13.85 -4.03 7.78
C ALA A 30 14.83 -3.62 6.67
N ALA A 31 15.39 -4.58 5.94
CA ALA A 31 16.33 -4.29 4.85
C ALA A 31 15.67 -3.62 3.64
N GLN A 32 14.38 -3.89 3.39
CA GLN A 32 13.64 -3.32 2.26
C GLN A 32 12.80 -2.10 2.65
N TRP A 33 12.67 -1.81 3.95
CA TRP A 33 11.91 -0.66 4.45
C TRP A 33 12.29 0.68 3.81
N PRO A 34 13.58 1.06 3.70
CA PRO A 34 13.95 2.32 3.05
C PRO A 34 13.57 2.39 1.58
N ALA A 35 13.57 1.24 0.88
CA ALA A 35 13.20 1.18 -0.53
C ALA A 35 11.68 1.34 -0.72
N LEU A 36 10.86 0.76 0.16
CA LEU A 36 9.42 0.98 0.18
C LEU A 36 9.08 2.46 0.48
N GLN A 37 9.76 3.08 1.45
CA GLN A 37 9.57 4.51 1.75
C GLN A 37 9.92 5.40 0.54
N ALA A 38 10.96 5.06 -0.21
CA ALA A 38 11.34 5.80 -1.40
C ALA A 38 10.27 5.70 -2.52
N GLU A 39 9.61 4.56 -2.66
CA GLU A 39 8.49 4.41 -3.61
C GLU A 39 7.29 5.26 -3.20
N VAL A 40 6.88 5.21 -1.93
CA VAL A 40 5.80 6.06 -1.40
C VAL A 40 6.13 7.54 -1.61
N ALA A 41 7.36 7.95 -1.27
CA ALA A 41 7.80 9.33 -1.46
C ALA A 41 7.77 9.74 -2.93
N ALA A 42 8.16 8.86 -3.87
CA ALA A 42 8.11 9.17 -5.30
C ALA A 42 6.67 9.33 -5.82
N VAL A 43 5.72 8.53 -5.31
CA VAL A 43 4.29 8.67 -5.66
C VAL A 43 3.74 9.99 -5.13
N LEU A 44 3.97 10.29 -3.84
CA LEU A 44 3.47 11.52 -3.21
C LEU A 44 4.13 12.77 -3.77
N ASP A 45 5.44 12.75 -4.06
CA ASP A 45 6.14 13.88 -4.68
C ASP A 45 5.59 14.17 -6.08
N TRP A 46 5.35 13.13 -6.89
CA TRP A 46 4.71 13.29 -8.18
C TRP A 46 3.30 13.90 -8.07
N ALA A 47 2.47 13.40 -7.15
CA ALA A 47 1.12 13.89 -6.95
C ALA A 47 1.13 15.36 -6.49
N HIS A 48 1.98 15.69 -5.52
CA HIS A 48 2.15 17.06 -5.04
C HIS A 48 2.71 18.01 -6.10
N HIS A 49 3.55 17.55 -7.00
CA HIS A 49 4.11 18.38 -8.07
C HIS A 49 3.14 18.55 -9.23
N GLY A 50 2.47 17.48 -9.66
CA GLY A 50 1.55 17.48 -10.81
C GLY A 50 0.19 18.09 -10.51
N PHE A 51 -0.28 17.96 -9.28
CA PHE A 51 -1.60 18.41 -8.81
C PHE A 51 -1.46 19.38 -7.62
N ALA A 52 -0.46 20.25 -7.70
CA ALA A 52 -0.17 21.25 -6.68
C ALA A 52 -1.37 22.20 -6.48
N GLY A 53 -1.78 22.39 -5.22
CA GLY A 53 -2.83 23.36 -4.86
C GLY A 53 -4.27 22.88 -5.04
N VAL A 54 -4.48 21.65 -5.53
CA VAL A 54 -5.81 21.02 -5.64
C VAL A 54 -5.97 19.81 -4.70
N ARG A 55 -5.05 19.64 -3.73
CA ARG A 55 -5.23 18.65 -2.68
C ARG A 55 -6.31 19.12 -1.71
N GLY A 56 -7.31 18.28 -1.46
CA GLY A 56 -8.36 18.53 -0.49
C GLY A 56 -9.34 17.37 -0.40
N PRO A 57 -10.30 17.44 0.53
CA PRO A 57 -11.39 16.46 0.56
C PRO A 57 -12.08 16.46 -0.80
N LEU A 58 -12.29 15.28 -1.39
CA LEU A 58 -12.98 15.17 -2.68
C LEU A 58 -14.42 15.74 -2.62
N GLU A 59 -14.99 15.81 -1.42
CA GLU A 59 -16.30 16.41 -1.14
C GLU A 59 -16.29 17.96 -1.13
N ASP A 60 -15.10 18.58 -1.06
CA ASP A 60 -14.90 20.05 -0.94
C ASP A 60 -14.04 20.60 -2.11
N ASP A 61 -14.29 20.11 -3.33
CA ASP A 61 -13.60 20.51 -4.58
C ASP A 61 -12.10 20.12 -4.65
N GLY A 62 -11.64 19.23 -3.74
CA GLY A 62 -10.32 18.61 -3.86
C GLY A 62 -10.26 17.66 -5.05
N ASP A 63 -9.17 17.74 -5.83
CA ASP A 63 -8.96 16.87 -6.99
C ASP A 63 -8.31 15.52 -6.59
N TRP A 64 -7.62 15.51 -5.45
CA TRP A 64 -7.02 14.31 -4.87
C TRP A 64 -6.74 14.45 -3.36
N ASP A 65 -6.69 13.31 -2.67
CA ASP A 65 -6.18 13.18 -1.30
C ASP A 65 -5.47 11.82 -1.11
N TYR A 66 -4.76 11.68 0.00
CA TYR A 66 -4.12 10.44 0.40
C TYR A 66 -4.22 10.20 1.91
N ASP A 67 -4.29 8.94 2.28
CA ASP A 67 -4.05 8.45 3.64
C ASP A 67 -2.83 7.53 3.65
N LEU A 68 -2.04 7.63 4.72
CA LEU A 68 -0.84 6.81 4.90
C LEU A 68 -0.85 6.19 6.29
N HIS A 69 -0.90 4.85 6.31
CA HIS A 69 -0.85 4.06 7.52
C HIS A 69 0.37 3.16 7.53
N ALA A 70 1.00 2.98 8.69
CA ALA A 70 2.09 2.02 8.84
C ALA A 70 2.04 1.32 10.21
N SER A 71 2.33 0.01 10.20
CA SER A 71 2.49 -0.82 11.40
C SER A 71 3.87 -1.48 11.41
N LEU A 72 4.39 -1.70 12.62
CA LEU A 72 5.62 -2.47 12.86
C LEU A 72 5.28 -3.64 13.77
N GLU A 73 5.53 -4.85 13.27
CA GLU A 73 5.26 -6.10 13.95
C GLU A 73 6.55 -6.92 14.04
N THR A 74 6.62 -7.84 14.99
CA THR A 74 7.70 -8.83 15.06
C THR A 74 7.13 -10.19 14.67
N VAL A 75 7.65 -10.76 13.58
CA VAL A 75 7.13 -12.00 13.01
C VAL A 75 8.13 -13.13 13.26
N ALA A 76 7.72 -14.12 14.03
CA ALA A 76 8.46 -15.35 14.27
C ALA A 76 7.90 -16.49 13.42
N ALA A 77 8.79 -17.31 12.87
CA ALA A 77 8.38 -18.57 12.26
C ALA A 77 7.86 -19.52 13.34
N LEU A 78 6.76 -20.21 13.05
CA LEU A 78 6.14 -21.18 13.94
C LEU A 78 6.15 -22.55 13.27
N GLU A 79 6.50 -23.57 14.03
CA GLU A 79 6.28 -24.96 13.65
C GLU A 79 4.97 -25.43 14.29
N LEU A 80 4.12 -26.03 13.46
CA LEU A 80 2.80 -26.52 13.86
C LEU A 80 2.77 -28.03 13.68
N ASP A 81 2.36 -28.74 14.74
CA ASP A 81 2.16 -30.19 14.72
C ASP A 81 0.75 -30.51 15.24
N TYR A 82 0.02 -31.35 14.52
CA TYR A 82 -1.31 -31.76 14.93
C TYR A 82 -1.26 -33.17 15.53
N ASP A 83 -1.61 -33.27 16.81
CA ASP A 83 -1.76 -34.54 17.50
C ASP A 83 -3.20 -35.08 17.28
N PRO A 84 -3.39 -36.14 16.47
CA PRO A 84 -4.71 -36.70 16.20
C PRO A 84 -5.30 -37.45 17.40
N ALA A 85 -4.49 -37.96 18.32
CA ALA A 85 -4.96 -38.67 19.50
C ALA A 85 -5.49 -37.70 20.57
N ALA A 86 -4.79 -36.58 20.78
CA ALA A 86 -5.24 -35.51 21.67
C ALA A 86 -6.22 -34.52 20.99
N ARG A 87 -6.37 -34.59 19.67
CA ARG A 87 -7.11 -33.63 18.82
C ARG A 87 -6.70 -32.17 19.09
N ARG A 88 -5.40 -31.92 19.15
CA ARG A 88 -4.85 -30.60 19.51
C ARG A 88 -3.75 -30.21 18.53
N LEU A 89 -3.71 -28.92 18.20
CA LEU A 89 -2.61 -28.31 17.48
C LEU A 89 -1.57 -27.81 18.48
N ALA A 90 -0.36 -28.36 18.43
CA ALA A 90 0.80 -27.83 19.10
C ALA A 90 1.43 -26.73 18.24
N CYS A 91 1.93 -25.68 18.89
CA CYS A 91 2.56 -24.54 18.25
C CYS A 91 3.81 -24.15 19.02
N GLN A 92 4.94 -24.06 18.32
CA GLN A 92 6.22 -23.65 18.90
C GLN A 92 6.93 -22.67 17.96
N ALA A 93 7.48 -21.58 18.51
CA ALA A 93 8.27 -20.65 17.73
C ALA A 93 9.65 -21.23 17.41
N THR A 94 10.08 -21.12 16.16
CA THR A 94 11.38 -21.61 15.67
C THR A 94 12.42 -20.48 15.59
N SER A 95 12.05 -19.24 15.95
CA SER A 95 12.90 -18.06 15.91
C SER A 95 12.42 -16.99 16.89
N ASP A 96 13.30 -16.05 17.26
CA ASP A 96 13.00 -14.90 18.16
C ASP A 96 12.13 -13.81 17.48
N GLY A 97 11.91 -13.97 16.17
CA GLY A 97 11.14 -13.05 15.34
C GLY A 97 11.98 -11.97 14.69
N LEU A 98 11.51 -11.48 13.55
CA LEU A 98 12.15 -10.40 12.79
C LEU A 98 11.15 -9.25 12.59
N PRO A 99 11.63 -8.00 12.57
CA PRO A 99 10.77 -6.84 12.32
C PRO A 99 10.19 -6.89 10.91
N ARG A 100 8.87 -6.68 10.85
CA ARG A 100 8.03 -6.62 9.67
C ARG A 100 7.34 -5.27 9.66
N TYR A 101 7.55 -4.51 8.60
CA TYR A 101 6.90 -3.21 8.39
C TYR A 101 5.78 -3.43 7.39
N THR A 102 4.55 -3.07 7.74
CA THR A 102 3.43 -3.04 6.82
C THR A 102 3.03 -1.59 6.61
N LEU A 103 2.92 -1.15 5.37
CA LEU A 103 2.49 0.19 5.00
C LEU A 103 1.32 0.07 4.03
N THR A 104 0.29 0.86 4.29
CA THR A 104 -0.87 1.04 3.42
C THR A 104 -0.88 2.49 2.96
N LEU A 105 -0.94 2.69 1.66
CA LEU A 105 -1.14 3.98 1.01
C LEU A 105 -2.46 3.93 0.27
N THR A 106 -3.38 4.82 0.64
CA THR A 106 -4.65 5.00 -0.04
C THR A 106 -4.63 6.37 -0.72
N LEU A 107 -4.96 6.43 -2.01
CA LEU A 107 -5.08 7.65 -2.81
C LEU A 107 -6.50 7.74 -3.33
N GLY A 108 -7.17 8.85 -3.07
CA GLY A 108 -8.45 9.19 -3.68
C GLY A 108 -8.25 10.29 -4.70
N GLY A 109 -8.94 10.23 -5.84
CA GLY A 109 -8.85 11.29 -6.83
C GLY A 109 -9.97 11.30 -7.86
N THR A 110 -10.06 12.41 -8.59
CA THR A 110 -10.95 12.54 -9.75
C THR A 110 -10.51 11.63 -10.90
N PRO A 111 -11.35 11.41 -11.92
CA PRO A 111 -10.97 10.65 -13.11
C PRO A 111 -9.69 11.16 -13.79
N GLY A 112 -9.45 12.47 -13.74
CA GLY A 112 -8.24 13.08 -14.31
C GLY A 112 -6.98 12.68 -13.54
N PHE A 113 -7.03 12.76 -12.20
CA PHE A 113 -5.96 12.26 -11.35
C PHE A 113 -5.73 10.76 -11.54
N ALA A 114 -6.81 9.98 -11.56
CA ALA A 114 -6.79 8.53 -11.70
C ALA A 114 -6.10 8.09 -13.00
N LEU A 115 -6.46 8.70 -14.13
CA LEU A 115 -5.83 8.43 -15.42
C LEU A 115 -4.34 8.76 -15.41
N ALA A 116 -3.98 9.94 -14.90
CA ALA A 116 -2.59 10.37 -14.83
C ALA A 116 -1.72 9.46 -13.93
N LEU A 117 -2.28 8.99 -12.81
CA LEU A 117 -1.62 8.06 -11.89
C LEU A 117 -1.34 6.72 -12.60
N ARG A 118 -2.35 6.15 -13.28
CA ARG A 118 -2.21 4.91 -14.04
C ARG A 118 -1.14 5.02 -15.11
N GLU A 119 -1.14 6.09 -15.92
CA GLU A 119 -0.12 6.32 -16.94
C GLU A 119 1.28 6.51 -16.36
N ARG A 120 1.39 7.21 -15.22
CA ARG A 120 2.67 7.52 -14.59
C ARG A 120 3.33 6.28 -13.98
N PHE A 121 2.55 5.41 -13.34
CA PHE A 121 3.04 4.26 -12.57
C PHE A 121 2.77 2.89 -13.21
N ASP A 122 2.24 2.87 -14.44
CA ASP A 122 1.92 1.64 -15.18
C ASP A 122 0.94 0.75 -14.40
N LEU A 123 -0.08 1.38 -13.80
CA LEU A 123 -1.14 0.67 -13.08
C LEU A 123 -2.19 0.25 -14.12
N GLY A 124 -2.45 -1.06 -14.24
CA GLY A 124 -3.43 -1.60 -15.17
C GLY A 124 -4.85 -1.08 -14.92
N ASP A 125 -5.70 -1.25 -15.92
CA ASP A 125 -7.15 -1.15 -15.82
C ASP A 125 -7.62 -2.59 -15.54
N ASP A 126 -7.85 -2.96 -14.27
CA ASP A 126 -8.42 -4.28 -13.92
C ASP A 126 -9.96 -4.20 -13.90
#